data_AF-A0A7C5DT06-F1
#
_entry.id   AF-A0A7C5DT06-F1
#
_cell.length_a   1.000
_cell.length_b   1.000
_cell.length_c   1.000
_cell.angle_alpha   90.00
_cell.angle_beta   90.00
_cell.angle_gamma   90.00
#
_symmetry.space_group_name_H-M   'P 1'
#
loop_
_entity.id
_entity.type
_entity.pdbx_description
1 polymer ?
#
loop_
_entity_poly.entity_id
_entity_poly.type
_entity_poly.pdbx_seq_one_letter_code
_entity_poly.pdbx_strand_id
1 'polypeptide(L)'
;MRSSATVEHMKKGLVLEIQRMSTEDGPGLRTTVFFKGCSLKCAWCHNPESISLLPQIHWIGSRCIGCRTCLDTCPHEALSMTPKGILIDRDGCDGCGLCVEECPSTALELLGESWRLED
;
A
#
# COMPACT_ATOMS: atom_id res chain seq x y z
N MET A 1 -15.28 42.95 5.18
CA MET A 1 -16.05 41.70 4.97
C MET A 1 -15.34 40.85 3.91
N ARG A 2 -14.38 40.02 4.32
CA ARG A 2 -13.85 38.92 3.51
C ARG A 2 -14.00 37.67 4.35
N SER A 3 -14.84 36.77 3.86
CA SER A 3 -15.18 35.50 4.49
C SER A 3 -13.90 34.71 4.78
N SER A 4 -13.64 34.44 6.05
CA SER A 4 -12.67 33.46 6.50
C SER A 4 -13.25 32.08 6.22
N ALA A 5 -13.05 31.56 5.01
CA ALA A 5 -13.20 30.14 4.76
C ALA A 5 -12.09 29.44 5.56
N THR A 6 -12.46 28.89 6.71
CA THR A 6 -11.60 27.98 7.48
C THR A 6 -11.31 26.78 6.59
N VAL A 7 -10.10 26.70 6.04
CA VAL A 7 -9.58 25.45 5.48
C VAL A 7 -9.42 24.50 6.67
N GLU A 8 -10.46 23.71 6.95
CA GLU A 8 -10.32 22.48 7.71
C GLU A 8 -9.25 21.66 6.99
N HIS A 9 -8.05 21.64 7.57
CA HIS A 9 -6.98 20.77 7.10
C HIS A 9 -7.43 19.36 7.46
N MET A 10 -8.09 18.69 6.53
CA MET A 10 -8.48 17.29 6.65
C MET A 10 -7.19 16.48 6.80
N LYS A 11 -6.86 16.09 8.04
CA LYS A 11 -5.62 15.42 8.39
C LYS A 11 -5.68 13.98 7.88
N LYS A 12 -5.16 13.77 6.67
CA LYS A 12 -4.99 12.45 6.07
C LYS A 12 -3.56 11.93 6.25
N GLY A 13 -3.41 10.62 6.42
CA GLY A 13 -2.13 9.93 6.49
C GLY A 13 -2.15 8.68 5.61
N LEU A 14 -1.00 8.28 5.09
CA LEU A 14 -0.87 7.04 4.33
C LEU A 14 -0.38 5.92 5.26
N VAL A 15 -1.29 5.02 5.64
CA VAL A 15 -1.03 3.92 6.57
C VAL A 15 -0.66 2.70 5.75
N LEU A 16 0.53 2.15 6.02
CA LEU A 16 1.01 0.91 5.42
C LEU A 16 0.25 -0.29 6.00
N GLU A 17 0.22 -0.39 7.33
CA GLU A 17 -0.38 -1.50 8.05
C GLU A 17 -0.74 -1.08 9.48
N ILE A 18 -1.85 -1.62 10.00
CA ILE A 18 -2.21 -1.54 11.42
C ILE A 18 -2.05 -2.92 12.02
N GLN A 19 -0.91 -3.14 12.68
CA GLN A 19 -0.63 -4.40 13.36
C GLN A 19 -1.23 -4.37 14.76
N ARG A 20 -2.25 -5.20 14.98
CA ARG A 20 -2.88 -5.39 16.30
C ARG A 20 -2.13 -6.46 17.08
N MET A 21 -2.02 -6.29 18.40
CA MET A 21 -1.34 -7.23 19.31
C MET A 21 0.15 -7.45 18.99
N SER A 22 0.86 -6.43 18.52
CA SER A 22 2.32 -6.48 18.36
C SER A 22 3.00 -6.66 19.72
N THR A 23 3.92 -7.62 19.79
CA THR A 23 4.81 -7.90 20.94
C THR A 23 6.25 -7.42 20.72
N GLU A 24 6.59 -7.07 19.47
CA GLU A 24 7.96 -6.77 19.06
C GLU A 24 8.25 -5.26 19.03
N ASP A 25 7.22 -4.41 18.89
CA ASP A 25 7.35 -2.95 18.75
C ASP A 25 7.25 -2.20 20.09
N GLY A 26 7.74 -2.82 21.17
CA GLY A 26 7.84 -2.22 22.50
C GLY A 26 7.19 -3.07 23.62
N PRO A 27 7.26 -2.61 24.88
CA PRO A 27 6.81 -3.41 26.01
C PRO A 27 5.30 -3.65 26.03
N GLY A 28 4.89 -4.90 26.23
CA GLY A 28 3.49 -5.34 26.33
C GLY A 28 2.82 -5.61 24.98
N LEU A 29 1.49 -5.78 24.98
CA LEU A 29 0.71 -5.90 23.75
C LEU A 29 0.39 -4.52 23.19
N ARG A 30 0.75 -4.26 21.94
CA ARG A 30 0.60 -2.97 21.28
C ARG A 30 -0.26 -3.07 20.03
N THR A 31 -0.93 -1.97 19.70
CA THR A 31 -1.38 -1.72 18.33
C THR A 31 -0.37 -0.77 17.71
N THR A 32 0.37 -1.25 16.71
CA THR A 32 1.37 -0.48 15.98
C THR A 32 0.76 -0.01 14.67
N VAL A 33 0.88 1.28 14.37
CA VAL A 33 0.45 1.86 13.09
C VAL A 33 1.70 2.19 12.29
N PHE A 34 1.91 1.48 11.19
CA PHE A 34 3.01 1.75 10.27
C PHE A 34 2.55 2.75 9.21
N PHE A 35 3.32 3.82 9.03
CA PHE A 35 3.08 4.82 8.00
C PHE A 35 4.02 4.60 6.82
N LYS A 36 3.55 4.98 5.63
CA LYS A 36 4.42 5.20 4.47
C LYS A 36 5.19 6.52 4.59
N GLY A 37 6.32 6.62 3.92
CA GLY A 37 7.21 7.78 3.93
C GLY A 37 8.29 7.76 5.00
N CYS A 38 8.80 6.58 5.39
CA CYS A 38 9.94 6.51 6.31
C CYS A 38 11.14 7.28 5.73
N SER A 39 11.58 8.31 6.46
CA SER A 39 12.65 9.22 6.02
C SER A 39 14.06 8.70 6.35
N LEU A 40 14.15 7.56 7.02
CA LEU A 40 15.42 6.96 7.43
C LEU A 40 16.08 6.22 6.26
N LYS A 41 17.41 6.13 6.32
CA LYS A 41 18.26 5.38 5.38
C LYS A 41 19.10 4.38 6.14
N CYS A 42 18.45 3.46 6.84
CA CYS A 42 19.10 2.44 7.66
C CYS A 42 20.03 1.57 6.80
N ALA A 43 21.14 1.11 7.36
CA ALA A 43 22.05 0.18 6.68
C ALA A 43 21.34 -1.15 6.32
N TRP A 44 20.38 -1.56 7.15
CA TRP A 44 19.43 -2.62 6.88
C TRP A 44 18.04 -2.12 7.26
N CYS A 45 17.09 -2.20 6.32
CA CYS A 45 15.72 -1.77 6.53
C CYS A 45 14.86 -2.98 6.86
N HIS A 46 14.18 -2.95 8.02
CA HIS A 46 13.24 -4.00 8.39
C HIS A 46 11.96 -3.93 7.55
N ASN A 47 11.52 -2.71 7.23
CA ASN A 47 10.25 -2.40 6.57
C ASN A 47 10.48 -1.54 5.32
N PRO A 48 11.18 -2.04 4.27
CA PRO A 48 11.53 -1.26 3.09
C PRO A 48 10.31 -0.70 2.33
N GLU A 49 9.17 -1.38 2.42
CA GLU A 49 7.90 -0.97 1.85
C GLU A 49 7.32 0.30 2.49
N SER A 50 7.78 0.68 3.68
CA SER A 50 7.41 1.96 4.32
C SER A 50 8.12 3.17 3.72
N ILE A 51 9.17 2.99 2.90
CA ILE A 51 10.02 4.10 2.42
C ILE A 51 9.29 4.95 1.38
N SER A 52 8.60 4.32 0.43
CA SER A 52 7.84 5.04 -0.61
C SER A 52 6.74 5.89 0.03
N LEU A 53 6.57 7.12 -0.47
CA LEU A 53 5.45 8.00 -0.12
C LEU A 53 4.16 7.66 -0.88
N LEU A 54 4.25 6.80 -1.90
CA LEU A 54 3.13 6.41 -2.75
C LEU A 54 2.61 5.02 -2.36
N PRO A 55 1.30 4.76 -2.50
CA PRO A 55 0.77 3.41 -2.46
C PRO A 55 1.48 2.51 -3.47
N GLN A 56 1.70 1.25 -3.12
CA GLN A 56 2.39 0.31 -4.00
C GLN A 56 1.69 -1.04 -4.02
N ILE A 57 1.46 -1.58 -5.20
CA ILE A 57 0.93 -2.93 -5.35
C ILE A 57 2.03 -3.95 -5.04
N HIS A 58 1.74 -4.93 -4.21
CA HIS A 58 2.64 -6.04 -3.91
C HIS A 58 2.04 -7.35 -4.38
N TRP A 59 2.83 -8.17 -5.07
CA TRP A 59 2.40 -9.45 -5.60
C TRP A 59 2.96 -10.60 -4.76
N ILE A 60 2.07 -11.46 -4.27
CA ILE A 60 2.38 -12.65 -3.49
C ILE A 60 2.24 -13.87 -4.40
N GLY A 61 3.37 -14.30 -4.97
CA GLY A 61 3.37 -15.35 -5.99
C GLY A 61 2.78 -16.68 -5.54
N SER A 62 2.95 -17.05 -4.27
CA SER A 62 2.39 -18.29 -3.71
C SER A 62 0.86 -18.34 -3.69
N ARG A 63 0.18 -17.19 -3.76
CA ARG A 63 -1.29 -17.09 -3.82
C ARG A 63 -1.82 -16.94 -5.24
N CYS A 64 -0.95 -16.70 -6.23
CA CYS A 64 -1.38 -16.39 -7.59
C CYS A 64 -1.81 -17.65 -8.35
N ILE A 65 -3.05 -17.66 -8.84
CA ILE A 65 -3.58 -18.77 -9.67
C ILE A 65 -3.43 -18.55 -11.18
N GLY A 66 -2.79 -17.45 -11.60
CA GLY A 66 -2.51 -17.17 -13.01
C GLY A 66 -3.72 -16.80 -13.85
N CYS A 67 -4.84 -16.36 -13.25
CA CYS A 67 -6.09 -16.02 -13.95
C CYS A 67 -6.00 -14.77 -14.83
N ARG A 68 -4.99 -13.91 -14.62
CA ARG A 68 -4.73 -12.67 -15.37
C ARG A 68 -5.75 -11.55 -15.21
N THR A 69 -6.76 -11.68 -14.34
CA THR A 69 -7.72 -10.61 -14.04
C THR A 69 -7.04 -9.26 -13.74
N CYS A 70 -5.93 -9.27 -13.00
CA CYS A 70 -5.18 -8.05 -12.69
C CYS A 70 -4.60 -7.31 -13.90
N LEU A 71 -4.30 -8.00 -15.00
CA LEU A 71 -3.85 -7.38 -16.26
C LEU A 71 -5.03 -6.69 -16.93
N ASP A 72 -6.17 -7.37 -17.01
CA ASP A 72 -7.38 -6.88 -17.67
C ASP A 72 -8.01 -5.69 -16.93
N THR A 73 -7.95 -5.69 -15.60
CA THR A 73 -8.53 -4.64 -14.75
C THR A 73 -7.66 -3.38 -14.67
N CYS A 74 -6.36 -3.46 -14.91
CA CYS A 74 -5.47 -2.32 -14.68
C CYS A 74 -5.69 -1.20 -15.73
N PRO A 75 -6.18 -0.02 -15.34
CA PRO A 75 -6.43 1.07 -16.29
C PRO A 75 -5.14 1.71 -16.84
N HIS A 76 -3.99 1.39 -16.24
CA HIS A 76 -2.68 1.92 -16.61
C HIS A 76 -1.81 0.91 -17.37
N GLU A 77 -2.32 -0.30 -17.63
CA GLU A 77 -1.56 -1.38 -18.27
C GLU A 77 -0.22 -1.69 -17.57
N ALA A 78 -0.14 -1.39 -16.26
CA ALA A 78 1.11 -1.43 -15.50
C ALA A 78 1.49 -2.83 -14.99
N LEU A 79 0.69 -3.86 -15.29
CA LEU A 79 0.97 -5.25 -14.91
C LEU A 79 1.17 -6.11 -16.16
N SER A 80 2.17 -6.99 -16.10
CA SER A 80 2.43 -7.98 -17.14
C SER A 80 2.74 -9.34 -16.53
N MET A 81 2.37 -10.41 -17.25
CA MET A 81 2.66 -11.78 -16.84
C MET A 81 3.99 -12.24 -17.46
N THR A 82 4.92 -12.70 -16.61
CA THR A 82 6.20 -13.28 -17.01
C THR A 82 6.30 -14.73 -16.53
N PRO A 83 7.27 -15.53 -17.02
CA PRO A 83 7.50 -16.88 -16.48
C PRO A 83 7.84 -16.91 -14.98
N LYS A 84 8.30 -15.79 -14.41
CA LYS A 84 8.61 -15.66 -12.98
C LYS A 84 7.43 -15.13 -12.15
N GLY A 85 6.33 -14.73 -12.80
CA GLY A 85 5.20 -14.11 -12.13
C GLY A 85 4.75 -12.78 -12.71
N ILE A 86 3.96 -12.06 -11.91
CA ILE A 86 3.46 -10.73 -12.25
C ILE A 86 4.60 -9.71 -12.09
N LEU A 87 4.93 -9.02 -13.18
CA LEU A 87 5.81 -7.86 -13.20
C LEU A 87 4.95 -6.60 -13.13
N ILE A 88 5.28 -5.70 -12.20
CA ILE A 88 4.58 -4.43 -11.99
C ILE A 88 5.53 -3.30 -12.43
N ASP A 89 5.12 -2.54 -13.44
CA ASP A 89 5.77 -1.29 -13.79
C ASP A 89 5.45 -0.26 -12.70
N ARG A 90 6.50 0.12 -11.95
CA ARG A 90 6.37 1.05 -10.82
C ARG A 90 6.22 2.50 -11.25
N ASP A 91 6.67 2.85 -12.45
CA ASP A 91 6.57 4.22 -12.97
C ASP A 91 5.19 4.46 -13.60
N GLY A 92 4.59 3.42 -14.20
CA GLY A 92 3.24 3.46 -14.76
C GLY A 92 2.11 3.17 -13.76
N CYS A 93 2.40 2.55 -12.61
CA CYS A 93 1.39 2.22 -11.60
C CYS A 93 1.17 3.38 -10.62
N ASP A 94 -0.05 3.90 -10.57
CA ASP A 94 -0.46 4.96 -9.62
C ASP A 94 -0.88 4.42 -8.24
N GLY A 95 -0.97 3.10 -8.09
CA GLY A 95 -1.40 2.45 -6.86
C GLY A 95 -2.90 2.54 -6.59
N CYS A 96 -3.75 2.67 -7.62
CA CYS A 96 -5.22 2.76 -7.47
C CYS A 96 -5.89 1.56 -6.78
N GLY A 97 -5.25 0.38 -6.74
CA GLY A 97 -5.76 -0.78 -5.98
C GLY A 97 -6.82 -1.63 -6.69
N LEU A 98 -7.32 -1.25 -7.86
CA LEU A 98 -8.36 -2.04 -8.57
C LEU A 98 -7.95 -3.51 -8.83
N CYS A 99 -6.69 -3.75 -9.17
CA CYS A 99 -6.19 -5.11 -9.36
C CYS A 99 -6.14 -5.94 -8.07
N VAL A 100 -6.09 -5.29 -6.90
CA VAL A 100 -6.15 -5.94 -5.58
C VAL A 100 -7.59 -6.34 -5.29
N GLU A 101 -8.54 -5.44 -5.49
CA GLU A 101 -9.98 -5.68 -5.29
C GLU A 101 -10.49 -6.83 -6.16
N GLU A 102 -10.07 -6.88 -7.43
CA GLU A 102 -10.51 -7.89 -8.39
C GLU A 102 -9.69 -9.19 -8.34
N CYS A 103 -8.70 -9.31 -7.46
CA CYS A 103 -7.88 -10.53 -7.40
C CYS A 103 -8.62 -11.66 -6.66
N PRO A 104 -9.11 -12.71 -7.36
CA PRO A 104 -9.94 -13.74 -6.73
C PRO A 104 -9.15 -14.61 -5.72
N SER A 105 -7.82 -14.61 -5.81
CA SER A 105 -6.94 -15.41 -4.97
C SER A 105 -6.14 -14.59 -3.96
N THR A 106 -6.47 -13.29 -3.80
CA THR A 106 -5.79 -12.36 -2.87
C THR A 106 -4.27 -12.36 -2.99
N ALA A 107 -3.79 -12.54 -4.23
CA ALA A 107 -2.38 -12.57 -4.57
C ALA A 107 -1.77 -11.18 -4.80
N LEU A 108 -2.57 -10.13 -4.71
CA LEU A 108 -2.13 -8.74 -4.77
C LEU A 108 -2.55 -8.04 -3.49
N GLU A 109 -1.69 -7.19 -2.97
CA GLU A 109 -1.94 -6.38 -1.78
C GLU A 109 -1.60 -4.91 -2.07
N LEU A 110 -2.39 -3.99 -1.55
CA LEU A 110 -2.12 -2.56 -1.62
C LEU A 110 -1.31 -2.14 -0.38
N LEU A 111 -0.05 -1.78 -0.58
CA LEU A 111 0.82 -1.29 0.48
C LEU A 111 0.68 0.22 0.59
N GLY A 112 -0.13 0.68 1.55
CA GLY A 112 -0.41 2.09 1.78
C GLY A 112 -1.84 2.46 1.40
N GLU A 113 -2.67 2.64 2.40
CA GLU A 113 -4.04 3.14 2.26
C GLU A 113 -4.15 4.54 2.85
N SER A 114 -4.97 5.40 2.23
CA SER A 114 -5.22 6.76 2.73
C SER A 114 -6.25 6.72 3.85
N TRP A 115 -5.82 7.02 5.06
CA TRP A 115 -6.67 7.11 6.25
C TRP A 115 -6.92 8.56 6.65
N ARG A 116 -8.10 8.81 7.20
CA ARG A 116 -8.53 10.03 7.87
C ARG A 116 -8.70 9.76 9.36
N LEU A 117 -8.79 10.83 10.15
CA LEU A 117 -8.99 10.69 11.60
C LEU A 117 -10.40 10.19 11.95
N GLU A 118 -11.34 10.33 11.02
CA GLU A 118 -12.74 9.97 11.19
C GLU A 118 -13.08 8.54 10.74
N ASP A 119 -12.11 7.81 10.18
CA ASP A 119 -12.24 6.40 9.75
C ASP A 119 -12.11 5.43 10.94
#